data_AF-D1QV39-F1
#
_entry.id   AF-D1QV39-F1
#
_cell.length_a   1.000
_cell.length_b   1.000
_cell.length_c   1.000
_cell.angle_alpha   90.00
_cell.angle_beta   90.00
_cell.angle_gamma   90.00
#
_symmetry.space_group_name_H-M   'P 1'
#
loop_
_entity.id
_entity.type
_entity.pdbx_description
1 polymer ?
#
loop_
_entity_poly.entity_id
_entity_poly.type
_entity_poly.pdbx_seq_one_letter_code
_entity_poly.pdbx_strand_id
1 'polypeptide(L)'
;MPTAVHLLWLSYAERKFYQLDAELSENTKERMLKMFRKPYYMSDDNEHCRYFNLVITMLPGGKVWLHLNGIGRTAIVCDTLQAKEVHMELEDFDKDAFYTFKTLDNSCKLLLSDFEGAAENLEKHGVPLG
;
A
#
# COMPACT_ATOMS: atom_id res chain seq x y z
N MET A 1 -3.34 -17.89 8.11
CA MET A 1 -2.47 -16.69 8.05
C MET A 1 -2.03 -16.52 6.61
N PRO A 2 -2.03 -15.31 6.05
CA PRO A 2 -1.49 -15.06 4.71
C PRO A 2 -0.04 -15.54 4.60
N THR A 3 0.29 -16.12 3.46
CA THR A 3 1.62 -16.72 3.20
C THR A 3 2.39 -16.02 2.11
N ALA A 4 1.71 -15.24 1.25
CA ALA A 4 2.30 -14.50 0.15
C ALA A 4 1.50 -13.21 -0.09
N VAL A 5 2.10 -12.27 -0.82
CA VAL A 5 1.51 -11.02 -1.26
C VAL A 5 1.73 -10.89 -2.76
N HIS A 6 0.63 -10.75 -3.49
CA HIS A 6 0.62 -10.49 -4.93
C HIS A 6 -0.09 -9.15 -5.16
N LEU A 7 0.62 -8.17 -5.71
CA LEU A 7 0.12 -6.82 -5.96
C LEU A 7 0.52 -6.36 -7.35
N LEU A 8 -0.38 -5.61 -7.98
CA LEU A 8 -0.11 -4.80 -9.15
C LEU A 8 -0.84 -3.47 -8.92
N TRP A 9 -0.14 -2.35 -9.00
CA TRP A 9 -0.76 -1.03 -8.82
C TRP A 9 -0.11 0.04 -9.68
N LEU A 10 -0.86 1.12 -9.90
CA LEU A 10 -0.39 2.35 -10.52
C LEU A 10 -0.14 3.41 -9.44
N SER A 11 1.09 3.91 -9.36
CA SER A 11 1.41 5.10 -8.57
C SER A 11 1.11 6.35 -9.39
N TYR A 12 0.05 7.09 -9.06
CA TYR A 12 -0.33 8.29 -9.82
C TYR A 12 0.73 9.39 -9.73
N ALA A 13 1.36 9.54 -8.57
CA ALA A 13 2.41 10.53 -8.35
C ALA A 13 3.68 10.25 -9.17
N GLU A 14 3.99 8.96 -9.41
CA GLU A 14 5.19 8.55 -10.15
C GLU A 14 4.90 8.20 -11.62
N ARG A 15 3.63 8.00 -11.97
CA ARG A 15 3.16 7.51 -13.28
C ARG A 15 3.81 6.18 -13.67
N LYS A 16 3.91 5.30 -12.68
CA LYS A 16 4.60 4.01 -12.78
C LYS A 16 3.73 2.89 -12.27
N PHE A 17 3.82 1.75 -12.94
CA PHE A 17 3.24 0.51 -12.46
C PHE A 17 4.26 -0.24 -11.63
N TYR A 18 3.79 -0.81 -10.53
CA TYR A 18 4.60 -1.62 -9.65
C TYR A 18 3.95 -2.97 -9.45
N GLN A 19 4.76 -4.03 -9.51
CA GLN A 19 4.33 -5.39 -9.27
C GLN A 19 5.15 -6.00 -8.14
N LEU A 20 4.45 -6.62 -7.19
CA LEU A 20 5.05 -7.44 -6.14
C LEU A 20 4.50 -8.85 -6.25
N ASP A 21 5.41 -9.82 -6.27
CA ASP A 21 5.12 -11.22 -6.05
C ASP A 21 6.13 -11.74 -5.03
N ALA A 22 5.68 -11.91 -3.78
CA ALA A 22 6.57 -12.25 -2.68
C ALA A 22 5.93 -13.21 -1.69
N GLU A 23 6.65 -14.29 -1.38
CA GLU A 23 6.37 -15.13 -0.22
C GLU A 23 6.76 -14.41 1.07
N LEU A 24 5.93 -14.55 2.10
CA LEU A 24 6.22 -13.99 3.41
C LEU A 24 7.17 -14.91 4.17
N SER A 25 8.22 -14.32 4.73
CA SER A 25 9.17 -15.03 5.59
C SER A 25 8.44 -15.71 6.77
N GLU A 26 8.99 -16.83 7.26
CA GLU A 26 8.46 -17.48 8.47
C GLU A 26 8.37 -16.52 9.65
N ASN A 27 9.37 -15.66 9.82
CA ASN A 27 9.38 -14.63 10.86
C ASN A 27 8.16 -13.68 10.76
N THR A 28 7.85 -13.21 9.55
CA THR A 28 6.67 -12.36 9.32
C THR A 28 5.38 -13.12 9.64
N LYS A 29 5.26 -14.38 9.19
CA LYS A 29 4.08 -15.22 9.43
C LYS A 29 3.86 -15.48 10.92
N GLU A 30 4.91 -15.83 11.64
CA GLU A 30 4.88 -16.03 13.09
C GLU A 30 4.57 -14.75 13.85
N ARG A 31 5.20 -13.62 13.48
CA ARG A 31 4.95 -12.32 14.09
C ARG A 31 3.48 -11.93 13.93
N MET A 32 2.93 -12.04 12.73
CA MET A 32 1.51 -11.78 12.50
C MET A 32 0.63 -12.71 13.36
N LEU A 33 0.89 -14.02 13.35
CA LEU A 33 0.08 -15.00 14.08
C LEU A 33 0.07 -14.70 15.59
N LYS A 34 1.24 -14.38 16.15
CA LYS A 34 1.40 -14.01 17.55
C LYS A 34 0.56 -12.76 17.89
N MET A 35 0.58 -11.77 17.00
CA MET A 35 -0.14 -10.51 17.22
C MET A 35 -1.66 -10.65 17.08
N PHE A 36 -2.18 -11.45 16.14
CA PHE A 36 -3.61 -11.75 16.09
C PHE A 36 -4.11 -12.50 17.33
N ARG A 37 -3.28 -13.37 17.90
CA ARG A 37 -3.64 -14.16 19.09
C ARG A 37 -3.51 -13.39 20.40
N LYS A 38 -2.49 -12.52 20.51
CA LYS A 38 -2.19 -11.79 21.75
C LYS A 38 -3.03 -10.50 21.82
N PRO A 39 -3.94 -10.34 22.80
CA PRO A 39 -4.61 -9.07 22.99
C PRO A 39 -3.62 -7.98 23.41
N TYR A 40 -3.93 -6.74 23.09
CA TYR A 40 -3.27 -5.56 23.63
C TYR A 40 -4.24 -4.77 24.49
N TYR A 41 -3.68 -3.97 25.40
CA TYR A 41 -4.45 -3.17 26.35
C TYR A 41 -4.63 -1.76 25.81
N MET A 42 -5.84 -1.24 25.88
CA MET A 42 -6.13 0.18 25.69
C MET A 42 -6.36 0.82 27.08
N SER A 43 -5.57 1.84 27.39
CA SER A 43 -5.57 2.50 28.71
C SER A 43 -6.91 3.11 29.06
N ASP A 44 -7.63 3.58 28.06
CA ASP A 44 -8.76 4.49 28.27
C ASP A 44 -10.06 3.73 28.58
N ASP A 45 -10.18 2.48 28.11
CA ASP A 45 -11.40 1.67 28.25
C ASP A 45 -11.23 0.45 29.19
N ASN A 46 -10.01 0.19 29.69
CA ASN A 46 -9.69 -1.03 30.45
C ASN A 46 -10.07 -2.33 29.71
N GLU A 47 -10.07 -2.26 28.37
CA GLU A 47 -10.48 -3.35 27.48
C GLU A 47 -9.28 -4.03 26.82
N HIS A 48 -9.43 -5.34 26.61
CA HIS A 48 -8.51 -6.14 25.83
C HIS A 48 -8.93 -6.16 24.36
N CYS A 49 -8.27 -5.34 23.55
CA CYS A 49 -8.48 -5.31 22.12
C CYS A 49 -7.57 -6.33 21.40
N ARG A 50 -7.92 -6.64 20.16
CA ARG A 50 -7.12 -7.51 19.28
C ARG A 50 -6.88 -6.82 17.95
N TYR A 51 -5.79 -7.19 17.31
CA TYR A 51 -5.65 -6.91 15.89
C TYR A 51 -6.63 -7.79 15.12
N PHE A 52 -7.28 -7.23 14.11
CA PHE A 52 -8.25 -7.96 13.28
C PHE A 52 -8.10 -7.67 11.79
N ASN A 53 -7.35 -6.64 11.40
CA ASN A 53 -7.09 -6.31 10.00
C ASN A 53 -5.61 -6.45 9.65
N LEU A 54 -5.33 -7.04 8.49
CA LEU A 54 -4.05 -6.87 7.78
C LEU A 54 -4.21 -5.69 6.83
N VAL A 55 -3.26 -4.74 6.89
CA VAL A 55 -3.22 -3.55 6.03
C VAL A 55 -1.93 -3.62 5.22
N ILE A 56 -2.07 -3.40 3.90
CA ILE A 56 -0.96 -3.32 2.96
C ILE A 56 -0.79 -1.86 2.57
N THR A 57 0.36 -1.29 2.87
CA THR A 57 0.71 0.09 2.54
C THR A 57 1.65 0.08 1.34
N MET A 58 1.19 0.60 0.21
CA MET A 58 1.99 0.81 -1.00
C MET A 58 2.62 2.20 -0.93
N LEU A 59 3.94 2.25 -0.91
CA LEU A 59 4.72 3.47 -0.73
C LEU A 59 5.47 3.84 -2.02
N PRO A 60 5.92 5.11 -2.14
CA PRO A 60 6.76 5.54 -3.25
C PRO A 60 7.97 4.64 -3.52
N GLY A 61 8.39 4.58 -4.78
CA GLY A 61 9.53 3.77 -5.20
C GLY A 61 9.28 2.26 -5.10
N GLY A 62 8.02 1.82 -5.00
CA GLY A 62 7.65 0.39 -4.95
C GLY A 62 7.81 -0.25 -3.57
N LYS A 63 8.09 0.51 -2.50
CA LYS A 63 8.18 -0.04 -1.14
C LYS A 63 6.80 -0.54 -0.69
N VAL A 64 6.74 -1.68 -0.02
CA VAL A 64 5.49 -2.24 0.52
C VAL A 64 5.66 -2.60 1.99
N TRP A 65 4.77 -2.07 2.83
CA TRP A 65 4.70 -2.41 4.24
C TRP A 65 3.44 -3.21 4.56
N LEU A 66 3.58 -4.16 5.46
CA LEU A 66 2.48 -4.92 6.04
C LEU A 66 2.30 -4.48 7.48
N HIS A 67 1.07 -4.15 7.84
CA HIS A 67 0.68 -3.71 9.17
C HIS A 67 -0.48 -4.56 9.67
N LEU A 68 -0.57 -4.72 10.99
CA LEU A 68 -1.80 -5.16 11.63
C LEU A 68 -2.48 -3.96 12.26
N ASN A 69 -3.79 -3.86 12.05
CA ASN A 69 -4.65 -2.82 12.59
C ASN A 69 -5.71 -3.43 13.53
N GLY A 70 -5.91 -2.76 14.65
CA GLY A 70 -7.02 -2.96 15.57
C GLY A 70 -7.51 -1.60 16.09
N ILE A 71 -8.46 -1.63 17.04
CA ILE A 71 -8.96 -0.40 17.67
C ILE A 71 -7.79 0.39 18.28
N GLY A 72 -7.64 1.65 17.88
CA GLY A 72 -6.63 2.58 18.42
C GLY A 72 -5.17 2.17 18.21
N ARG A 73 -4.88 1.11 17.44
CA ARG A 73 -3.51 0.60 17.30
C ARG A 73 -3.21 -0.01 15.95
N THR A 74 -2.11 0.45 15.37
CA THR A 74 -1.49 -0.11 14.17
C THR A 74 -0.06 -0.50 14.47
N ALA A 75 0.39 -1.64 13.95
CA ALA A 75 1.76 -2.10 14.13
C ALA A 75 2.30 -2.76 12.86
N ILE A 76 3.50 -2.36 12.45
CA ILE A 76 4.22 -2.96 11.32
C ILE A 76 4.57 -4.42 11.65
N VAL A 77 4.42 -5.31 10.68
CA VAL A 77 4.84 -6.72 10.74
C VAL A 77 5.85 -7.09 9.66
N CYS A 78 5.93 -6.32 8.58
CA CYS A 78 6.97 -6.41 7.56
C CYS A 78 7.14 -5.05 6.88
N ASP A 79 8.37 -4.57 6.73
CA ASP A 79 8.72 -3.29 6.10
C ASP A 79 9.81 -3.43 5.03
N THR A 80 10.12 -4.67 4.64
CA THR A 80 11.23 -5.01 3.73
C THR A 80 10.79 -5.40 2.33
N LEU A 81 9.48 -5.44 2.05
CA LEU A 81 8.99 -5.82 0.73
C LEU A 81 9.22 -4.70 -0.28
N GLN A 82 9.69 -5.08 -1.46
CA GLN A 82 10.03 -4.16 -2.54
C GLN A 82 9.44 -4.70 -3.84
N ALA A 83 8.47 -3.97 -4.39
CA ALA A 83 7.95 -4.21 -5.71
C ALA A 83 8.94 -3.76 -6.78
N LYS A 84 8.80 -4.34 -7.97
CA LYS A 84 9.54 -3.93 -9.16
C LYS A 84 8.67 -3.01 -9.99
N GLU A 85 9.28 -1.96 -10.53
CA GLU A 85 8.66 -1.20 -11.61
C GLU A 85 8.45 -2.13 -12.80
N VAL A 86 7.26 -2.09 -13.39
CA VAL A 86 6.91 -2.84 -14.59
C VAL A 86 6.41 -1.86 -15.65
N HIS A 87 6.68 -2.20 -16.92
CA HIS A 87 6.14 -1.46 -18.04
C HIS A 87 4.89 -2.17 -18.55
N MET A 88 3.79 -1.44 -18.64
CA MET A 88 2.53 -1.93 -19.20
C MET A 88 1.74 -0.76 -19.77
N GLU A 89 0.88 -1.05 -20.74
CA GLU A 89 -0.06 -0.07 -21.27
C GLU A 89 -1.22 0.15 -20.30
N LEU A 90 -1.76 1.37 -20.27
CA LEU A 90 -2.92 1.68 -19.42
C LEU A 90 -4.12 0.79 -19.76
N GLU A 91 -4.32 0.47 -21.04
CA GLU A 91 -5.42 -0.41 -21.50
C GLU A 91 -5.28 -1.84 -20.96
N ASP A 92 -4.05 -2.34 -20.78
CA ASP A 92 -3.80 -3.66 -20.19
C ASP A 92 -4.02 -3.66 -18.67
N PHE A 93 -3.79 -2.53 -18.01
CA PHE A 93 -3.99 -2.37 -16.56
C PHE A 93 -5.47 -2.15 -16.21
N ASP A 94 -6.10 -1.19 -16.86
CA ASP A 94 -7.48 -0.75 -16.60
C ASP A 94 -8.10 -0.17 -17.88
N LYS A 95 -8.90 -1.01 -18.55
CA LYS A 95 -9.58 -0.66 -19.79
C LYS A 95 -10.58 0.48 -19.63
N ASP A 96 -11.22 0.60 -18.46
CA ASP A 96 -12.21 1.64 -18.21
C ASP A 96 -11.53 2.99 -17.98
N ALA A 97 -10.40 3.00 -17.25
CA ALA A 97 -9.54 4.17 -17.13
C ALA A 97 -8.98 4.59 -18.50
N PHE A 98 -8.52 3.65 -19.33
CA PHE A 98 -8.10 3.95 -20.69
C PHE A 98 -9.24 4.52 -21.53
N TYR A 99 -10.43 3.94 -21.48
CA TYR A 99 -11.58 4.44 -22.24
C TYR A 99 -11.93 5.87 -21.83
N THR A 100 -11.83 6.19 -20.54
CA THR A 100 -12.19 7.49 -19.98
C THR A 100 -11.11 8.55 -20.24
N PHE A 101 -9.84 8.25 -20.00
CA PHE A 101 -8.75 9.23 -19.97
C PHE A 101 -7.81 9.17 -21.18
N LYS A 102 -7.87 8.07 -21.95
CA LYS A 102 -7.07 7.76 -23.16
C LYS A 102 -5.57 7.57 -22.94
N THR A 103 -4.94 8.24 -21.98
CA THR A 103 -3.51 8.14 -21.73
C THR A 103 -3.21 8.00 -20.24
N LEU A 104 -2.08 7.37 -19.92
CA LEU A 104 -1.60 7.23 -18.55
C LEU A 104 -1.43 8.60 -17.87
N ASP A 105 -0.83 9.57 -18.57
CA ASP A 105 -0.63 10.93 -18.06
C ASP A 105 -1.96 11.62 -17.72
N ASN A 106 -2.98 11.50 -18.57
CA ASN A 106 -4.29 12.08 -18.30
C ASN A 106 -4.97 11.41 -17.10
N SER A 107 -4.90 10.07 -17.01
CA SER A 107 -5.42 9.32 -15.87
C SER A 107 -4.79 9.79 -14.56
N CYS A 108 -3.45 9.79 -14.50
CA CYS A 108 -2.74 10.19 -13.29
C CYS A 108 -3.02 11.64 -12.92
N LYS A 109 -3.07 12.56 -13.91
CA LYS A 109 -3.37 13.97 -13.65
C LYS A 109 -4.77 14.17 -13.06
N LEU A 110 -5.78 13.50 -13.60
CA LEU A 110 -7.15 13.66 -13.11
C LEU A 110 -7.34 12.97 -11.75
N LEU A 111 -6.83 11.75 -11.58
CA LEU A 111 -6.94 11.02 -10.31
C LEU A 111 -6.18 11.71 -9.17
N LEU A 112 -5.06 12.39 -9.47
CA LEU A 112 -4.39 13.25 -8.49
C LEU A 112 -5.23 14.48 -8.12
N SER A 113 -6.07 14.99 -9.02
CA SER A 113 -6.89 16.18 -8.77
C SER A 113 -8.04 15.94 -7.79
N ASP A 114 -8.40 14.68 -7.53
CA ASP A 114 -9.35 14.30 -6.48
C ASP A 114 -8.79 14.57 -5.06
N PHE A 115 -7.47 14.77 -4.95
CA PHE A 115 -6.77 15.06 -3.70
C PHE A 115 -6.34 16.54 -3.69
N GLU A 116 -7.08 17.37 -2.93
CA GLU A 116 -6.81 18.81 -2.83
C GLU A 116 -5.34 19.10 -2.46
N GLY A 117 -4.66 19.91 -3.28
CA GLY A 117 -3.26 20.29 -3.07
C GLY A 117 -2.22 19.24 -3.45
N ALA A 118 -2.62 18.04 -3.88
CA ALA A 118 -1.68 16.97 -4.17
C ALA A 118 -0.81 17.26 -5.40
N ALA A 119 -1.39 17.83 -6.46
CA ALA A 119 -0.67 18.16 -7.69
C ALA A 119 0.36 19.28 -7.44
N GLU A 120 -0.04 20.34 -6.76
CA GLU A 120 0.83 21.47 -6.41
C GLU A 120 1.95 21.03 -5.46
N ASN A 121 1.63 20.19 -4.47
CA ASN A 121 2.62 19.63 -3.57
C ASN A 121 3.62 18.74 -4.30
N LEU A 122 3.15 17.88 -5.22
CA LEU A 122 3.99 17.03 -6.04
C LEU A 122 4.91 17.85 -6.95
N GLU A 123 4.42 18.91 -7.58
CA GLU A 123 5.23 19.82 -8.41
C GLU A 123 6.31 20.52 -7.57
N LYS A 124 5.96 20.97 -6.36
CA LYS A 124 6.86 21.73 -5.49
C LYS A 124 7.90 20.87 -4.78
N HIS A 125 7.52 19.66 -4.35
CA HIS A 125 8.32 18.84 -3.44
C HIS A 125 8.77 17.51 -4.06
N GLY A 126 8.22 17.12 -5.20
CA GLY A 126 8.46 15.83 -5.81
C GLY A 126 7.91 14.67 -4.98
N VAL A 127 8.28 13.46 -5.37
CA VAL A 127 7.92 12.23 -4.66
C VAL A 127 8.98 11.97 -3.57
N PRO A 128 8.58 11.76 -2.30
CA PRO A 128 9.53 11.42 -1.25
C PRO A 128 10.03 9.99 -1.43
N LEU A 129 11.17 9.84 -2.09
CA LEU A 129 11.90 8.59 -2.19
C LEU A 129 12.78 8.47 -0.94
N GLY A 130 12.25 7.82 0.09
CA GLY A 130 12.97 7.56 1.35
C GLY A 130 14.12 6.59 1.19
#